data_AF-A0A7Y0QH16-F1
#
_entry.id   AF-A0A7Y0QH16-F1
#
_cell.length_a   1.000
_cell.length_b   1.000
_cell.length_c   1.000
_cell.angle_alpha   90.00
_cell.angle_beta   90.00
_cell.angle_gamma   90.00
#
_symmetry.space_group_name_H-M   'P 1'
#
loop_
_entity.id
_entity.type
_entity.pdbx_description
1 polymer ?
#
loop_
_entity_poly.entity_id
_entity_poly.type
_entity_poly.pdbx_seq_one_letter_code
_entity_poly.pdbx_strand_id
1 'polypeptide(L)'
;MTIMQKAVTPPMSQAYLQGGFDRLAGFVVRAEDVAFATTPAALFEVHGLGFPGSTFTPDAPYVDILRFPATPQLRFENATGGVDQETRQLTGGPFVDRPPFTGTGFVAVQGAVVPLYWLVHSRVPAGTELVRVAADGSQSVLARHVDVGHGWQSDVVSVTHSPSPQISRFVGPMAKWSETYLNADVLGDDVVVVAEVEPPAQLGFERTEAGRWRRVVPRAEVTELFELNVTARWNGLEMRVVDQWTERGGATVSRVSYTGHNADLAEGLRLEKIDAGVYEATVPTGNLSDVVTAQLIPSSWAASV
;
A
#
# COMPACT_ATOMS: atom_id res chain seq x y z
N MET A 1 15.78 11.37 3.25
CA MET A 1 14.81 10.29 2.93
C MET A 1 13.70 10.93 2.12
N THR A 2 13.32 10.35 0.98
CA THR A 2 12.21 10.87 0.16
C THR A 2 10.88 10.51 0.82
N ILE A 3 9.98 11.48 0.95
CA ILE A 3 8.62 11.26 1.42
C ILE A 3 7.69 11.23 0.21
N MET A 4 6.92 10.16 0.10
CA MET A 4 5.85 10.01 -0.87
C MET A 4 4.54 10.45 -0.24
N GLN A 5 3.60 10.90 -1.07
CA GLN A 5 2.29 11.36 -0.67
C GLN A 5 1.21 10.76 -1.56
N LYS A 6 0.10 10.36 -0.95
CA LYS A 6 -1.10 9.84 -1.62
C LYS A 6 -2.36 10.36 -0.95
N ALA A 7 -3.31 10.91 -1.69
CA ALA A 7 -4.65 11.13 -1.16
C ALA A 7 -5.40 9.80 -0.96
N VAL A 8 -6.13 9.68 0.15
CA VAL A 8 -6.87 8.46 0.49
C VAL A 8 -8.36 8.75 0.64
N THR A 9 -9.18 7.84 0.12
CA THR A 9 -10.63 7.99 0.15
C THR A 9 -11.15 7.97 1.59
N PRO A 10 -12.29 8.59 1.91
CA PRO A 10 -12.87 8.53 3.25
C PRO A 10 -13.06 7.09 3.77
N PRO A 11 -13.54 6.11 2.96
CA PRO A 11 -13.58 4.71 3.39
C PRO A 11 -12.21 4.12 3.72
N MET A 12 -11.15 4.48 2.99
CA MET A 12 -9.79 4.00 3.26
C MET A 12 -9.21 4.62 4.54
N SER A 13 -9.41 5.93 4.74
CA SER A 13 -9.07 6.61 6.00
C SER A 13 -9.75 5.93 7.20
N GLN A 14 -11.04 5.59 7.06
CA GLN A 14 -11.77 4.82 8.06
C GLN A 14 -11.19 3.41 8.26
N ALA A 15 -10.82 2.70 7.18
CA ALA A 15 -10.25 1.35 7.28
C ALA A 15 -8.90 1.34 8.03
N TYR A 16 -8.08 2.37 7.85
CA TYR A 16 -6.85 2.56 8.63
C TYR A 16 -7.16 2.77 10.12
N LEU A 17 -8.07 3.71 10.43
CA LEU A 17 -8.36 4.09 11.81
C LEU A 17 -9.21 3.06 12.57
N GLN A 18 -10.09 2.31 11.91
CA GLN A 18 -11.11 1.48 12.58
C GLN A 18 -10.97 -0.02 12.31
N GLY A 19 -10.06 -0.43 11.43
CA GLY A 19 -9.82 -1.83 11.09
C GLY A 19 -8.35 -2.24 11.13
N GLY A 20 -7.44 -1.30 11.41
CA GLY A 20 -6.00 -1.56 11.36
C GLY A 20 -5.50 -1.99 9.98
N PHE A 21 -6.20 -1.60 8.90
CA PHE A 21 -5.79 -1.87 7.53
C PHE A 21 -4.36 -1.34 7.34
N ASP A 22 -3.49 -2.10 6.67
CA ASP A 22 -2.06 -1.79 6.61
C ASP A 22 -1.54 -1.84 5.18
N ARG A 23 -2.42 -1.65 4.20
CA ARG A 23 -2.13 -1.83 2.77
C ARG A 23 -2.31 -0.53 2.00
N LEU A 24 -1.42 -0.27 1.04
CA LEU A 24 -1.53 0.83 0.09
C LEU A 24 -1.03 0.46 -1.30
N ALA A 25 -1.58 1.10 -2.32
CA ALA A 25 -1.24 0.94 -3.73
C ALA A 25 -1.68 2.18 -4.53
N GLY A 26 -1.36 2.22 -5.82
CA GLY A 26 -1.93 3.19 -6.76
C GLY A 26 -1.05 4.41 -6.99
N PHE A 27 -1.60 5.44 -7.61
CA PHE A 27 -0.82 6.63 -7.96
C PHE A 27 -0.37 7.42 -6.73
N VAL A 28 0.89 7.84 -6.76
CA VAL A 28 1.58 8.57 -5.70
C VAL A 28 2.55 9.60 -6.30
N VAL A 29 2.82 10.64 -5.54
CA VAL A 29 3.75 11.72 -5.89
C VAL A 29 4.75 11.92 -4.76
N ARG A 30 5.88 12.59 -5.00
CA ARG A 30 6.75 13.02 -3.90
C ARG A 30 6.09 14.20 -3.18
N ALA A 31 6.09 14.17 -1.84
CA ALA A 31 5.46 15.22 -1.03
C ALA A 31 6.10 16.60 -1.30
N GLU A 32 7.41 16.64 -1.57
CA GLU A 32 8.14 17.87 -1.90
C GLU A 32 7.65 18.52 -3.21
N ASP A 33 7.34 17.72 -4.23
CA ASP A 33 6.94 18.21 -5.56
C ASP A 33 5.55 18.85 -5.54
N VAL A 34 4.73 18.48 -4.55
CA VAL A 34 3.36 19.00 -4.37
C VAL A 34 3.19 19.80 -3.08
N ALA A 35 4.28 20.30 -2.50
CA ALA A 35 4.23 21.10 -1.27
C ALA A 35 3.40 22.40 -1.43
N PHE A 36 3.23 22.87 -2.67
CA PHE A 36 2.38 24.01 -3.00
C PHE A 36 0.87 23.70 -2.90
N ALA A 37 0.47 22.43 -2.95
CA ALA A 37 -0.93 22.01 -2.91
C ALA A 37 -1.42 21.93 -1.46
N THR A 38 -1.77 23.09 -0.89
CA THR A 38 -2.12 23.21 0.53
C THR A 38 -3.63 23.18 0.80
N THR A 39 -4.48 23.08 -0.22
CA THR A 39 -5.94 23.08 -0.06
C THR A 39 -6.56 21.81 -0.64
N PRO A 40 -7.77 21.41 -0.21
CA PRO A 40 -8.51 20.28 -0.80
C PRO A 40 -8.63 20.37 -2.32
N ALA A 41 -8.94 21.55 -2.88
CA ALA A 41 -9.03 21.75 -4.32
C ALA A 41 -7.70 21.52 -5.05
N ALA A 42 -6.60 22.02 -4.49
CA ALA A 42 -5.27 21.80 -5.06
C ALA A 42 -4.85 20.32 -4.95
N LEU A 43 -5.15 19.66 -3.82
CA LEU A 43 -4.91 18.23 -3.61
C LEU A 43 -5.73 17.36 -4.56
N PHE A 44 -6.98 17.76 -4.84
CA PHE A 44 -7.84 17.11 -5.82
C PHE A 44 -7.22 17.12 -7.22
N GLU A 45 -6.65 18.25 -7.63
CA GLU A 45 -5.95 18.38 -8.91
C GLU A 45 -4.66 17.56 -8.94
N VAL A 46 -3.75 17.75 -7.98
CA VAL A 46 -2.41 17.14 -8.04
C VAL A 46 -2.42 15.62 -7.83
N HIS A 47 -3.40 15.08 -7.11
CA HIS A 47 -3.56 13.64 -6.94
C HIS A 47 -4.51 13.04 -7.99
N GLY A 48 -5.00 13.84 -8.95
CA GLY A 48 -5.83 13.37 -10.04
C GLY A 48 -7.15 12.74 -9.57
N LEU A 49 -7.79 13.32 -8.56
CA LEU A 49 -8.92 12.72 -7.85
C LEU A 49 -10.26 12.79 -8.60
N GLY A 50 -10.30 13.39 -9.78
CA GLY A 50 -11.50 13.52 -10.62
C GLY A 50 -11.80 12.32 -11.53
N PHE A 51 -11.29 11.13 -11.22
CA PHE A 51 -11.50 9.94 -12.05
C PHE A 51 -12.94 9.39 -11.97
N PRO A 52 -13.41 8.66 -13.00
CA PRO A 52 -14.74 8.06 -12.99
C PRO A 52 -14.98 7.16 -11.77
N GLY A 53 -16.06 7.43 -11.03
CA GLY A 53 -16.41 6.72 -9.80
C GLY A 53 -15.73 7.27 -8.53
N SER A 54 -14.94 8.34 -8.64
CA SER A 54 -14.34 8.99 -7.48
C SER A 54 -15.38 9.55 -6.51
N THR A 55 -15.09 9.43 -5.22
CA THR A 55 -15.89 10.02 -4.13
C THR A 55 -15.38 11.39 -3.69
N PHE A 56 -14.27 11.87 -4.28
CA PHE A 56 -13.70 13.16 -3.97
C PHE A 56 -14.43 14.28 -4.71
N THR A 57 -14.51 15.45 -4.08
CA THR A 57 -14.95 16.69 -4.73
C THR A 57 -13.92 17.79 -4.43
N PRO A 58 -13.71 18.75 -5.35
CA PRO A 58 -12.73 19.83 -5.15
C PRO A 58 -13.12 20.78 -4.00
N ASP A 59 -14.40 20.84 -3.64
CA ASP A 59 -14.96 21.63 -2.55
C ASP A 59 -15.09 20.85 -1.24
N ALA A 60 -14.53 19.64 -1.15
CA ALA A 60 -14.54 18.84 0.07
C ALA A 60 -13.96 19.65 1.25
N PRO A 61 -14.55 19.56 2.45
CA PRO A 61 -14.10 20.32 3.61
C PRO A 61 -12.68 19.94 4.05
N TYR A 62 -12.23 18.74 3.68
CA TYR A 62 -10.89 18.25 3.88
C TYR A 62 -10.54 17.15 2.86
N VAL A 63 -9.24 16.89 2.70
CA VAL A 63 -8.70 15.69 2.07
C VAL A 63 -7.73 15.03 3.05
N ASP A 64 -7.89 13.72 3.26
CA ASP A 64 -6.93 12.93 4.02
C ASP A 64 -5.84 12.42 3.06
N ILE A 65 -4.58 12.52 3.49
CA ILE A 65 -3.40 12.11 2.75
C ILE A 65 -2.56 11.16 3.60
N LEU A 66 -1.97 10.15 2.97
CA LEU A 66 -0.84 9.41 3.52
C LEU A 66 0.46 10.10 3.14
N ARG A 67 1.34 10.30 4.11
CA ARG A 67 2.74 10.66 3.89
C ARG A 67 3.63 9.55 4.43
N PHE A 68 4.41 8.93 3.56
CA PHE A 68 5.18 7.75 3.91
C PHE A 68 6.59 7.80 3.34
N PRO A 69 7.58 7.20 4.04
CA PRO A 69 8.93 7.10 3.53
C PRO A 69 9.02 6.18 2.32
N ALA A 70 9.78 6.57 1.30
CA ALA A 70 10.17 5.70 0.20
C ALA A 70 11.25 4.71 0.69
N THR A 71 10.82 3.64 1.34
CA THR A 71 11.69 2.60 1.91
C THR A 71 12.06 1.55 0.85
N PRO A 72 13.15 0.78 1.04
CA PRO A 72 13.63 -0.18 0.04
C PRO A 72 12.64 -1.29 -0.35
N GLN A 73 11.65 -1.60 0.50
CA GLN A 73 10.61 -2.57 0.19
C GLN A 73 9.57 -2.06 -0.81
N LEU A 74 9.42 -0.74 -0.96
CA LEU A 74 8.40 -0.19 -1.84
C LEU A 74 8.86 -0.25 -3.30
N ARG A 75 7.95 -0.64 -4.18
CA ARG A 75 8.19 -0.69 -5.63
C ARG A 75 7.35 0.36 -6.32
N PHE A 76 8.03 1.28 -6.98
CA PHE A 76 7.42 2.36 -7.75
C PHE A 76 7.65 2.13 -9.23
N GLU A 77 6.59 2.27 -10.01
CA GLU A 77 6.62 2.22 -11.46
C GLU A 77 6.34 3.62 -12.01
N ASN A 78 6.98 3.98 -13.12
CA ASN A 78 6.65 5.23 -13.81
C ASN A 78 5.24 5.12 -14.38
N ALA A 79 4.37 6.09 -14.08
CA ALA A 79 2.98 6.09 -14.52
C ALA A 79 2.83 6.55 -15.99
N THR A 80 3.53 5.87 -16.90
CA THR A 80 3.50 6.13 -18.34
C THR A 80 2.50 5.22 -19.04
N GLY A 81 1.76 5.74 -20.02
CA GLY A 81 0.67 5.01 -20.66
C GLY A 81 -0.25 5.91 -21.47
N GLY A 82 -1.55 5.69 -21.38
CA GLY A 82 -2.56 6.53 -22.03
C GLY A 82 -3.94 6.38 -21.41
N VAL A 83 -4.91 7.16 -21.90
CA VAL A 83 -6.32 7.07 -21.48
C VAL A 83 -7.09 5.99 -22.27
N ASP A 84 -6.47 5.48 -23.32
CA ASP A 84 -6.94 4.42 -24.20
C ASP A 84 -5.74 3.68 -24.80
N GLN A 85 -6.00 2.63 -25.58
CA GLN A 85 -4.94 1.84 -26.21
C GLN A 85 -4.11 2.64 -27.23
N GLU A 86 -4.73 3.59 -27.94
CA GLU A 86 -4.07 4.37 -28.98
C GLU A 86 -3.02 5.31 -28.36
N THR A 87 -3.43 6.11 -27.39
CA THR A 87 -2.56 7.02 -26.64
C THR A 87 -1.50 6.28 -25.84
N ARG A 88 -1.82 5.09 -25.30
CA ARG A 88 -0.85 4.22 -24.62
C ARG A 88 0.25 3.73 -25.55
N GLN A 89 -0.05 3.42 -26.81
CA GLN A 89 0.97 3.02 -27.79
C GLN A 89 1.94 4.15 -28.11
N LEU A 90 1.50 5.41 -28.07
CA LEU A 90 2.35 6.57 -28.33
C LEU A 90 3.41 6.79 -27.25
N THR A 91 3.12 6.46 -25.99
CA THR A 91 4.06 6.61 -24.87
C THR A 91 4.90 5.35 -24.62
N GLY A 92 4.44 4.18 -25.11
CA GLY A 92 5.09 2.89 -24.88
C GLY A 92 4.98 2.36 -23.45
N GLY A 93 4.27 3.07 -22.57
CA GLY A 93 4.08 2.68 -21.18
C GLY A 93 3.05 1.56 -20.99
N PRO A 94 3.00 0.91 -19.81
CA PRO A 94 2.10 -0.22 -19.60
C PRO A 94 0.65 0.19 -19.31
N PHE A 95 0.39 1.44 -18.91
CA PHE A 95 -0.90 1.86 -18.38
C PHE A 95 -1.94 2.24 -19.45
N VAL A 96 -3.15 1.72 -19.31
CA VAL A 96 -4.38 2.29 -19.85
C VAL A 96 -5.28 2.60 -18.66
N ASP A 97 -5.55 3.87 -18.39
CA ASP A 97 -6.39 4.30 -17.26
C ASP A 97 -7.35 5.42 -17.66
N ARG A 98 -8.02 6.03 -16.69
CA ARG A 98 -9.06 7.05 -16.90
C ARG A 98 -8.50 8.44 -16.63
N PRO A 99 -8.98 9.49 -17.34
CA PRO A 99 -8.75 10.86 -16.94
C PRO A 99 -9.03 11.07 -15.45
N PRO A 100 -8.28 11.94 -14.74
CA PRO A 100 -7.32 12.92 -15.27
C PRO A 100 -5.92 12.36 -15.57
N PHE A 101 -5.71 11.03 -15.48
CA PHE A 101 -4.49 10.41 -15.97
C PHE A 101 -4.23 10.79 -17.43
N THR A 102 -2.98 11.14 -17.75
CA THR A 102 -2.57 11.51 -19.10
C THR A 102 -1.61 10.52 -19.74
N GLY A 103 -1.03 9.61 -18.93
CA GLY A 103 -0.03 8.66 -19.42
C GLY A 103 1.35 9.24 -19.70
N THR A 104 1.61 10.50 -19.39
CA THR A 104 2.92 11.12 -19.66
C THR A 104 3.98 10.82 -18.58
N GLY A 105 3.61 10.15 -17.48
CA GLY A 105 4.45 10.01 -16.30
C GLY A 105 4.49 11.26 -15.42
N PHE A 106 3.62 12.25 -15.69
CA PHE A 106 3.50 13.47 -14.91
C PHE A 106 2.04 13.79 -14.59
N VAL A 107 1.82 14.45 -13.47
CA VAL A 107 0.51 14.99 -13.09
C VAL A 107 0.11 16.10 -14.06
N ALA A 108 -1.17 16.13 -14.45
CA ALA A 108 -1.74 17.19 -15.26
C ALA A 108 -2.09 18.43 -14.41
N VAL A 109 -1.08 19.20 -14.03
CA VAL A 109 -1.21 20.44 -13.24
C VAL A 109 -0.52 21.61 -13.93
N GLN A 110 -1.08 22.81 -13.79
CA GLN A 110 -0.46 24.03 -14.33
C GLN A 110 0.67 24.56 -13.44
N GLY A 111 1.75 25.03 -14.06
CA GLY A 111 2.82 25.77 -13.35
C GLY A 111 3.78 24.91 -12.52
N ALA A 112 3.65 23.59 -12.54
CA ALA A 112 4.55 22.66 -11.86
C ALA A 112 4.83 21.41 -12.73
N VAL A 113 5.99 20.80 -12.52
CA VAL A 113 6.36 19.52 -13.12
C VAL A 113 6.42 18.50 -12.00
N VAL A 114 5.42 17.64 -11.91
CA VAL A 114 5.27 16.67 -10.82
C VAL A 114 5.32 15.26 -11.42
N PRO A 115 6.43 14.52 -11.24
CA PRO A 115 6.51 13.11 -11.60
C PRO A 115 5.42 12.29 -10.90
N LEU A 116 4.76 11.43 -11.67
CA LEU A 116 3.73 10.53 -11.21
C LEU A 116 4.25 9.10 -11.21
N TYR A 117 4.13 8.45 -10.06
CA TYR A 117 4.51 7.06 -9.89
C TYR A 117 3.27 6.23 -9.55
N TRP A 118 3.27 4.95 -9.92
CA TRP A 118 2.33 3.97 -9.44
C TRP A 118 3.04 3.08 -8.42
N LEU A 119 2.50 3.03 -7.20
CA LEU A 119 3.00 2.17 -6.14
C LEU A 119 2.36 0.78 -6.27
N VAL A 120 3.22 -0.22 -6.48
CA VAL A 120 2.81 -1.62 -6.40
C VAL A 120 2.24 -1.88 -5.01
N HIS A 121 1.20 -2.70 -4.96
CA HIS A 121 0.50 -2.98 -3.72
C HIS A 121 1.46 -3.50 -2.63
N SER A 122 1.59 -2.72 -1.54
CA SER A 122 2.56 -2.90 -0.46
C SER A 122 1.93 -2.65 0.92
N ARG A 123 2.64 -3.07 1.98
CA ARG A 123 2.35 -2.71 3.36
C ARG A 123 2.72 -1.25 3.61
N VAL A 124 1.92 -0.56 4.41
CA VAL A 124 2.20 0.77 4.93
C VAL A 124 3.53 0.74 5.70
N PRO A 125 4.55 1.51 5.27
CA PRO A 125 5.82 1.56 6.00
C PRO A 125 5.64 2.12 7.42
N ALA A 126 6.44 1.61 8.35
CA ALA A 126 6.67 2.26 9.64
C ALA A 126 6.99 3.76 9.48
N GLY A 127 6.43 4.57 10.38
CA GLY A 127 6.56 6.03 10.37
C GLY A 127 5.61 6.76 9.42
N THR A 128 4.73 6.06 8.69
CA THR A 128 3.72 6.69 7.84
C THR A 128 2.75 7.54 8.67
N GLU A 129 2.43 8.74 8.19
CA GLU A 129 1.42 9.64 8.77
C GLU A 129 0.15 9.64 7.91
N LEU A 130 -1.01 9.53 8.56
CA LEU A 130 -2.30 9.92 8.00
C LEU A 130 -2.56 11.37 8.40
N VAL A 131 -2.60 12.28 7.43
CA VAL A 131 -2.72 13.73 7.64
C VAL A 131 -4.02 14.22 7.02
N ARG A 132 -4.78 15.02 7.77
CA ARG A 132 -5.94 15.75 7.24
C ARG A 132 -5.54 17.15 6.84
N VAL A 133 -5.85 17.54 5.60
CA VAL A 133 -5.69 18.91 5.09
C VAL A 133 -7.07 19.53 4.97
N ALA A 134 -7.37 20.54 5.78
CA ALA A 134 -8.66 21.22 5.80
C ALA A 134 -8.76 22.34 4.75
N ALA A 135 -9.97 22.84 4.51
CA ALA A 135 -10.26 23.89 3.53
C ALA A 135 -9.47 25.20 3.72
N ASP A 136 -9.11 25.54 4.97
CA ASP A 136 -8.29 26.70 5.31
C ASP A 136 -6.77 26.46 5.13
N GLY A 137 -6.40 25.25 4.71
CA GLY A 137 -5.02 24.80 4.53
C GLY A 137 -4.32 24.33 5.79
N SER A 138 -5.00 24.33 6.94
CA SER A 138 -4.46 23.72 8.16
C SER A 138 -4.28 22.21 7.99
N GLN A 139 -3.23 21.67 8.61
CA GLN A 139 -2.89 20.25 8.55
C GLN A 139 -2.86 19.66 9.95
N SER A 140 -3.45 18.48 10.11
CA SER A 140 -3.42 17.73 11.37
C SER A 140 -3.04 16.27 11.10
N VAL A 141 -2.06 15.75 11.84
CA VAL A 141 -1.73 14.33 11.79
C VAL A 141 -2.80 13.60 12.60
N LEU A 142 -3.65 12.83 11.91
CA LEU A 142 -4.70 12.03 12.53
C LEU A 142 -4.12 10.79 13.20
N ALA A 143 -3.20 10.08 12.54
CA ALA A 143 -2.61 8.86 13.08
C ALA A 143 -1.23 8.59 12.46
N ARG A 144 -0.45 7.74 13.14
CA ARG A 144 0.84 7.24 12.65
C ARG A 144 0.81 5.72 12.61
N HIS A 145 1.29 5.14 11.52
CA HIS A 145 1.59 3.71 11.47
C HIS A 145 2.98 3.50 12.07
N VAL A 146 3.05 3.04 13.32
CA VAL A 146 4.29 3.01 14.09
C VAL A 146 5.24 1.94 13.55
N ASP A 147 4.78 0.69 13.54
CA ASP A 147 5.45 -0.46 12.94
C ASP A 147 4.43 -1.59 12.77
N VAL A 148 4.83 -2.68 12.12
CA VAL A 148 4.03 -3.87 11.86
C VAL A 148 3.44 -4.50 13.14
N GLY A 149 4.01 -4.28 14.32
CA GLY A 149 3.49 -4.79 15.59
C GLY A 149 2.43 -3.89 16.22
N HIS A 150 2.65 -2.57 16.21
CA HIS A 150 1.73 -1.59 16.80
C HIS A 150 0.61 -1.15 15.85
N GLY A 151 0.83 -1.20 14.54
CA GLY A 151 -0.09 -0.67 13.53
C GLY A 151 -0.31 0.83 13.65
N TRP A 152 -1.53 1.27 13.35
CA TRP A 152 -1.97 2.65 13.49
C TRP A 152 -2.14 3.04 14.96
N GLN A 153 -1.68 4.23 15.32
CA GLN A 153 -1.75 4.81 16.67
C GLN A 153 -2.12 6.29 16.56
N SER A 154 -2.88 6.79 17.55
CA SER A 154 -3.30 8.20 17.59
C SER A 154 -3.62 8.66 19.01
N ASP A 155 -3.23 9.89 19.33
CA ASP A 155 -3.65 10.61 20.53
C ASP A 155 -4.79 11.62 20.26
N VAL A 156 -5.19 11.79 18.99
CA VAL A 156 -6.14 12.84 18.55
C VAL A 156 -7.48 12.29 18.06
N VAL A 157 -7.50 11.07 17.55
CA VAL A 157 -8.72 10.37 17.11
C VAL A 157 -8.72 8.95 17.67
N SER A 158 -9.90 8.37 17.84
CA SER A 158 -10.00 6.97 18.22
C SER A 158 -9.44 6.06 17.11
N VAL A 159 -8.54 5.17 17.49
CA VAL A 159 -8.08 4.06 16.65
C VAL A 159 -8.62 2.76 17.23
N THR A 160 -9.25 1.95 16.38
CA THR A 160 -9.73 0.61 16.73
C THR A 160 -8.95 -0.41 15.93
N HIS A 161 -8.36 -1.38 16.63
CA HIS A 161 -7.65 -2.49 15.99
C HIS A 161 -8.62 -3.58 15.54
N SER A 162 -8.24 -4.29 14.47
CA SER A 162 -8.91 -5.53 14.06
C SER A 162 -8.96 -6.52 15.25
N PRO A 163 -10.07 -7.22 15.47
CA PRO A 163 -10.14 -8.28 16.47
C PRO A 163 -9.24 -9.48 16.11
N SER A 164 -8.84 -9.59 14.85
CA SER A 164 -7.84 -10.55 14.38
C SER A 164 -6.46 -9.88 14.33
N PRO A 165 -5.42 -10.43 14.98
CA PRO A 165 -4.06 -9.89 14.92
C PRO A 165 -3.36 -10.17 13.58
N GLN A 166 -4.00 -10.94 12.68
CA GLN A 166 -3.42 -11.40 11.43
C GLN A 166 -2.98 -10.26 10.52
N ILE A 167 -1.87 -10.48 9.83
CA ILE A 167 -1.32 -9.54 8.87
C ILE A 167 -0.87 -10.28 7.61
N SER A 168 -1.19 -9.71 6.46
CA SER A 168 -0.87 -10.32 5.19
C SER A 168 0.64 -10.46 5.00
N ARG A 169 1.14 -11.69 4.92
CA ARG A 169 2.53 -11.99 4.53
C ARG A 169 2.86 -11.63 3.09
N PHE A 170 1.88 -11.26 2.27
CA PHE A 170 2.02 -11.12 0.81
C PHE A 170 2.34 -9.69 0.33
N VAL A 171 2.50 -8.73 1.24
CA VAL A 171 2.64 -7.30 0.89
C VAL A 171 3.70 -6.56 1.69
N GLY A 172 4.38 -7.21 2.63
CA GLY A 172 5.36 -6.57 3.49
C GLY A 172 6.63 -7.39 3.69
N PRO A 173 7.62 -6.81 4.39
CA PRO A 173 8.83 -7.52 4.76
C PRO A 173 8.53 -8.76 5.60
N MET A 174 9.30 -9.80 5.35
CA MET A 174 9.36 -11.04 6.10
C MET A 174 10.81 -11.27 6.52
N ALA A 175 11.00 -11.65 7.78
CA ALA A 175 12.31 -11.96 8.34
C ALA A 175 12.34 -13.40 8.84
N LYS A 176 13.45 -14.09 8.63
CA LYS A 176 13.76 -15.33 9.34
C LYS A 176 14.59 -14.98 10.58
N TRP A 177 14.03 -15.26 11.75
CA TRP A 177 14.71 -15.11 13.04
C TRP A 177 14.32 -16.28 13.95
N SER A 178 15.32 -16.85 14.64
CA SER A 178 15.14 -18.06 15.47
C SER A 178 14.39 -19.19 14.73
N GLU A 179 14.82 -19.49 13.50
CA GLU A 179 14.23 -20.50 12.59
C GLU A 179 12.75 -20.30 12.22
N THR A 180 12.18 -19.12 12.49
CA THR A 180 10.78 -18.81 12.18
C THR A 180 10.70 -17.66 11.18
N TYR A 181 9.83 -17.80 10.17
CA TYR A 181 9.49 -16.71 9.26
C TYR A 181 8.38 -15.86 9.87
N LEU A 182 8.66 -14.58 10.07
CA LEU A 182 7.79 -13.62 10.73
C LEU A 182 7.59 -12.40 9.83
N ASN A 183 6.40 -11.80 9.89
CA ASN A 183 6.20 -10.48 9.31
C ASN A 183 7.09 -9.48 10.03
N ALA A 184 7.61 -8.50 9.28
CA ALA A 184 8.61 -7.58 9.80
C ALA A 184 8.50 -6.15 9.27
N ASP A 185 9.16 -5.23 9.98
CA ASP A 185 9.60 -3.93 9.50
C ASP A 185 11.10 -3.76 9.77
N VAL A 186 11.80 -3.09 8.85
CA VAL A 186 13.25 -2.85 8.94
C VAL A 186 13.48 -1.38 9.27
N LEU A 187 14.03 -1.12 10.46
CA LEU A 187 14.20 0.21 11.04
C LEU A 187 15.68 0.49 11.32
N GLY A 188 16.44 0.78 10.26
CA GLY A 188 17.88 0.95 10.36
C GLY A 188 18.57 -0.37 10.71
N ASP A 189 19.29 -0.41 11.82
CA ASP A 189 20.00 -1.60 12.32
C ASP A 189 19.11 -2.55 13.14
N ASP A 190 17.83 -2.21 13.30
CA ASP A 190 16.84 -3.03 14.00
C ASP A 190 15.80 -3.61 13.02
N VAL A 191 15.31 -4.80 13.35
CA VAL A 191 14.16 -5.43 12.67
C VAL A 191 13.08 -5.67 13.72
N VAL A 192 11.90 -5.10 13.49
CA VAL A 192 10.69 -5.42 14.26
C VAL A 192 10.09 -6.66 13.65
N VAL A 193 9.98 -7.76 14.42
CA VAL A 193 9.33 -8.99 14.00
C VAL A 193 8.04 -9.22 14.77
N VAL A 194 7.07 -9.87 14.13
CA VAL A 194 5.72 -10.02 14.68
C VAL A 194 5.21 -11.43 14.50
N ALA A 195 4.68 -11.99 15.59
CA ALA A 195 3.94 -13.24 15.62
C ALA A 195 2.46 -13.00 15.93
N GLU A 196 1.60 -13.77 15.27
CA GLU A 196 0.13 -13.70 15.44
C GLU A 196 -0.36 -14.49 16.65
N VAL A 197 0.46 -15.43 17.12
CA VAL A 197 0.22 -16.29 18.30
C VAL A 197 1.36 -16.12 19.30
N GLU A 198 1.08 -16.37 20.58
CA GLU A 198 2.06 -16.21 21.66
C GLU A 198 3.29 -17.09 21.44
N PRO A 199 4.49 -16.48 21.24
CA PRO A 199 5.72 -17.23 21.10
C PRO A 199 6.21 -17.74 22.46
N PRO A 200 7.15 -18.71 22.48
CA PRO A 200 7.80 -19.12 23.71
C PRO A 200 8.40 -17.94 24.48
N ALA A 201 8.15 -17.87 25.79
CA ALA A 201 8.52 -16.73 26.63
C ALA A 201 10.01 -16.35 26.56
N GLN A 202 10.90 -17.33 26.36
CA GLN A 202 12.35 -17.08 26.20
C GLN A 202 12.72 -16.21 24.99
N LEU A 203 11.82 -16.07 24.01
CA LEU A 203 12.05 -15.20 22.85
C LEU A 203 11.74 -13.72 23.14
N GLY A 204 11.13 -13.40 24.29
CA GLY A 204 11.00 -12.03 24.79
C GLY A 204 10.06 -11.13 23.98
N PHE A 205 9.02 -11.71 23.36
CA PHE A 205 7.99 -10.92 22.69
C PHE A 205 7.06 -10.23 23.69
N GLU A 206 6.58 -9.06 23.31
CA GLU A 206 5.60 -8.28 24.06
C GLU A 206 4.31 -8.16 23.26
N ARG A 207 3.15 -8.26 23.94
CA ARG A 207 1.85 -8.13 23.28
C ARG A 207 1.46 -6.66 23.13
N THR A 208 1.19 -6.22 21.91
CA THR A 208 0.75 -4.85 21.60
C THR A 208 -0.76 -4.69 21.75
N GLU A 209 -1.24 -3.44 21.72
CA GLU A 209 -2.68 -3.12 21.71
C GLU A 209 -3.40 -3.67 20.47
N ALA A 210 -2.68 -3.83 19.35
CA ALA A 210 -3.18 -4.51 18.14
C ALA A 210 -3.32 -6.04 18.31
N GLY A 211 -3.03 -6.57 19.52
CA GLY A 211 -3.12 -7.99 19.84
C GLY A 211 -1.97 -8.84 19.30
N ARG A 212 -0.98 -8.21 18.67
CA ARG A 212 0.17 -8.85 18.02
C ARG A 212 1.31 -9.05 19.02
N TRP A 213 2.08 -10.12 18.87
CA TRP A 213 3.30 -10.33 19.65
C TRP A 213 4.47 -9.73 18.88
N ARG A 214 5.07 -8.68 19.43
CA ARG A 214 6.12 -7.87 18.81
C ARG A 214 7.46 -8.07 19.50
N ARG A 215 8.55 -8.13 18.74
CA ARG A 215 9.93 -8.10 19.23
C ARG A 215 10.79 -7.24 18.33
N VAL A 216 11.71 -6.49 18.93
CA VAL A 216 12.81 -5.83 18.19
C VAL A 216 14.04 -6.71 18.29
N VAL A 217 14.66 -7.01 17.16
CA VAL A 217 15.88 -7.82 17.08
C VAL A 217 16.93 -7.09 16.26
N PRO A 218 18.23 -7.21 16.58
CA PRO A 218 19.28 -6.63 15.75
C PRO A 218 19.22 -7.21 14.34
N ARG A 219 19.39 -6.37 13.31
CA ARG A 219 19.43 -6.78 11.90
C ARG A 219 20.47 -7.87 11.64
N ALA A 220 21.57 -7.89 12.39
CA ALA A 220 22.63 -8.90 12.29
C ALA A 220 22.19 -10.31 12.74
N GLU A 221 21.13 -10.43 13.54
CA GLU A 221 20.58 -11.72 13.99
C GLU A 221 19.55 -12.30 13.01
N VAL A 222 19.11 -11.52 12.01
CA VAL A 222 18.14 -11.95 10.99
C VAL A 222 18.86 -12.64 9.84
N THR A 223 18.54 -13.92 9.62
CA THR A 223 19.23 -14.78 8.65
C THR A 223 18.69 -14.64 7.23
N GLU A 224 17.41 -14.31 7.08
CA GLU A 224 16.78 -14.01 5.78
C GLU A 224 15.88 -12.79 5.93
N LEU A 225 15.86 -11.92 4.92
CA LEU A 225 15.02 -10.73 4.88
C LEU A 225 14.56 -10.48 3.44
N PHE A 226 13.26 -10.60 3.20
CA PHE A 226 12.67 -10.56 1.85
C PHE A 226 11.21 -10.08 1.90
N GLU A 227 10.63 -9.76 0.76
CA GLU A 227 9.18 -9.67 0.58
C GLU A 227 8.70 -10.92 -0.17
N LEU A 228 7.60 -11.52 0.28
CA LEU A 228 6.94 -12.59 -0.46
C LEU A 228 6.08 -12.00 -1.58
N ASN A 229 6.49 -12.22 -2.84
CA ASN A 229 5.70 -11.86 -4.02
C ASN A 229 5.04 -13.10 -4.59
N VAL A 230 3.72 -13.19 -4.47
CA VAL A 230 2.93 -14.26 -5.08
C VAL A 230 2.10 -13.69 -6.22
N THR A 231 2.37 -14.14 -7.44
CA THR A 231 1.58 -13.82 -8.62
C THR A 231 0.80 -15.05 -9.08
N ALA A 232 -0.30 -14.83 -9.79
CA ALA A 232 -1.17 -15.86 -10.32
C ALA A 232 -1.97 -15.32 -11.52
N ARG A 233 -2.68 -16.21 -12.21
CA ARG A 233 -3.69 -15.85 -13.20
C ARG A 233 -5.09 -16.09 -12.64
N TRP A 234 -6.01 -15.19 -12.98
CA TRP A 234 -7.45 -15.33 -12.72
C TRP A 234 -8.25 -14.71 -13.85
N ASN A 235 -9.14 -15.50 -14.49
CA ASN A 235 -9.92 -15.07 -15.66
C ASN A 235 -9.07 -14.42 -16.79
N GLY A 236 -7.85 -14.94 -16.99
CA GLY A 236 -6.94 -14.42 -18.02
C GLY A 236 -6.18 -13.15 -17.64
N LEU A 237 -6.43 -12.59 -16.45
CA LEU A 237 -5.67 -11.46 -15.92
C LEU A 237 -4.51 -11.92 -15.05
N GLU A 238 -3.42 -11.18 -15.09
CA GLU A 238 -2.28 -11.37 -14.18
C GLU A 238 -2.55 -10.61 -12.89
N MET A 239 -2.43 -11.34 -11.78
CA MET A 239 -2.84 -10.91 -10.46
C MET A 239 -1.70 -11.10 -9.47
N ARG A 240 -1.58 -10.19 -8.52
CA ARG A 240 -0.77 -10.37 -7.31
C ARG A 240 -1.69 -10.75 -6.15
N VAL A 241 -1.35 -11.79 -5.40
CA VAL A 241 -2.01 -12.08 -4.12
C VAL A 241 -1.53 -11.05 -3.10
N VAL A 242 -2.47 -10.36 -2.46
CA VAL A 242 -2.18 -9.29 -1.48
C VAL A 242 -2.70 -9.60 -0.08
N ASP A 243 -3.55 -10.61 0.05
CA ASP A 243 -4.02 -11.15 1.33
C ASP A 243 -4.65 -12.53 1.16
N GLN A 244 -4.76 -13.28 2.24
CA GLN A 244 -5.40 -14.58 2.26
C GLN A 244 -5.97 -14.89 3.64
N TRP A 245 -7.21 -15.36 3.69
CA TRP A 245 -7.84 -15.78 4.94
C TRP A 245 -8.76 -16.98 4.72
N THR A 246 -9.16 -17.59 5.83
CA THR A 246 -10.15 -18.66 5.86
C THR A 246 -11.51 -18.09 6.25
N GLU A 247 -12.52 -18.27 5.41
CA GLU A 247 -13.89 -17.88 5.73
C GLU A 247 -14.51 -18.80 6.80
N ARG A 248 -15.63 -18.39 7.39
CA ARG A 248 -16.34 -19.18 8.41
C ARG A 248 -16.72 -20.61 7.96
N GLY A 249 -16.83 -20.84 6.65
CA GLY A 249 -17.09 -22.16 6.06
C GLY A 249 -15.84 -23.02 5.81
N GLY A 250 -14.65 -22.57 6.20
CA GLY A 250 -13.38 -23.29 6.01
C GLY A 250 -12.74 -23.10 4.62
N ALA A 251 -13.42 -22.43 3.69
CA ALA A 251 -12.87 -22.10 2.38
C ALA A 251 -11.75 -21.05 2.52
N THR A 252 -10.63 -21.27 1.84
CA THR A 252 -9.54 -20.28 1.76
C THR A 252 -9.78 -19.34 0.58
N VAL A 253 -9.80 -18.05 0.84
CA VAL A 253 -9.99 -17.00 -0.15
C VAL A 253 -8.77 -16.08 -0.18
N SER A 254 -8.45 -15.57 -1.36
CA SER A 254 -7.36 -14.63 -1.57
C SER A 254 -7.93 -13.29 -2.01
N ARG A 255 -7.41 -12.20 -1.44
CA ARG A 255 -7.51 -10.87 -2.05
C ARG A 255 -6.41 -10.78 -3.09
N VAL A 256 -6.76 -10.37 -4.30
CA VAL A 256 -5.83 -10.20 -5.40
C VAL A 256 -5.91 -8.80 -5.98
N SER A 257 -4.76 -8.25 -6.38
CA SER A 257 -4.62 -6.96 -7.03
C SER A 257 -4.15 -7.15 -8.47
N TYR A 258 -4.80 -6.48 -9.41
CA TYR A 258 -4.50 -6.58 -10.83
C TYR A 258 -3.24 -5.79 -11.20
N THR A 259 -2.28 -6.47 -11.83
CA THR A 259 -0.96 -5.90 -12.19
C THR A 259 -0.80 -5.66 -13.68
N GLY A 260 -1.86 -5.85 -14.49
CA GLY A 260 -1.77 -5.68 -15.94
C GLY A 260 -2.00 -4.24 -16.43
N HIS A 261 -2.31 -3.30 -15.52
CA HIS A 261 -2.43 -1.86 -15.78
C HIS A 261 -3.40 -1.44 -16.89
N ASN A 262 -4.38 -2.28 -17.23
CA ASN A 262 -5.37 -2.00 -18.27
C ASN A 262 -6.78 -1.88 -17.67
N ALA A 263 -7.23 -0.65 -17.47
CA ALA A 263 -8.54 -0.35 -16.89
C ALA A 263 -9.71 -0.90 -17.73
N ASP A 264 -9.59 -0.98 -19.07
CA ASP A 264 -10.64 -1.54 -19.92
C ASP A 264 -10.88 -3.02 -19.62
N LEU A 265 -9.80 -3.79 -19.45
CA LEU A 265 -9.87 -5.19 -19.09
C LEU A 265 -10.38 -5.39 -17.66
N ALA A 266 -9.87 -4.60 -16.72
CA ALA A 266 -10.26 -4.67 -15.31
C ALA A 266 -11.77 -4.36 -15.13
N GLU A 267 -12.25 -3.29 -15.75
CA GLU A 267 -13.65 -2.87 -15.68
C GLU A 267 -14.57 -3.80 -16.47
N GLY A 268 -14.13 -4.28 -17.63
CA GLY A 268 -14.86 -5.28 -18.43
C GLY A 268 -15.09 -6.60 -17.67
N LEU A 269 -14.12 -7.00 -16.84
CA LEU A 269 -14.23 -8.16 -15.94
C LEU A 269 -14.81 -7.82 -14.56
N ARG A 270 -15.25 -6.58 -14.36
CA ARG A 270 -15.91 -6.09 -13.14
C ARG A 270 -15.07 -6.28 -11.88
N LEU A 271 -13.75 -6.07 -11.98
CA LEU A 271 -12.91 -5.93 -10.80
C LEU A 271 -13.37 -4.74 -9.96
N GLU A 272 -13.20 -4.85 -8.65
CA GLU A 272 -13.50 -3.77 -7.71
C GLU A 272 -12.46 -2.67 -7.87
N LYS A 273 -12.88 -1.47 -8.29
CA LYS A 273 -12.00 -0.30 -8.33
C LYS A 273 -11.87 0.28 -6.93
N ILE A 274 -10.70 0.11 -6.32
CA ILE A 274 -10.41 0.60 -4.97
C ILE A 274 -9.89 2.03 -5.00
N ASP A 275 -9.17 2.38 -6.07
CA ASP A 275 -8.56 3.69 -6.28
C ASP A 275 -8.26 3.91 -7.78
N ALA A 276 -7.79 5.09 -8.16
CA ALA A 276 -7.21 5.33 -9.47
C ALA A 276 -6.04 4.36 -9.73
N GLY A 277 -6.12 3.63 -10.85
CA GLY A 277 -5.13 2.61 -11.22
C GLY A 277 -5.07 1.39 -10.32
N VAL A 278 -6.04 1.17 -9.41
CA VAL A 278 -6.04 0.01 -8.50
C VAL A 278 -7.35 -0.76 -8.61
N TYR A 279 -7.23 -1.99 -9.06
CA TYR A 279 -8.36 -2.91 -9.23
C TYR A 279 -8.07 -4.22 -8.49
N GLU A 280 -9.05 -4.69 -7.74
CA GLU A 280 -8.92 -5.88 -6.90
C GLU A 280 -10.08 -6.86 -7.10
N ALA A 281 -9.87 -8.09 -6.64
CA ALA A 281 -10.93 -9.07 -6.47
C ALA A 281 -10.70 -9.90 -5.21
N THR A 282 -11.78 -10.40 -4.63
CA THR A 282 -11.73 -11.49 -3.64
C THR A 282 -12.15 -12.77 -4.33
N VAL A 283 -11.28 -13.77 -4.34
CA VAL A 283 -11.48 -15.00 -5.11
C VAL A 283 -11.21 -16.23 -4.25
N PRO A 284 -11.92 -17.36 -4.46
CA PRO A 284 -11.50 -18.64 -3.89
C PRO A 284 -10.06 -18.94 -4.30
N THR A 285 -9.19 -19.29 -3.35
CA THR A 285 -7.76 -19.48 -3.62
C THR A 285 -7.53 -20.58 -4.67
N GLY A 286 -8.35 -21.63 -4.65
CA GLY A 286 -8.30 -22.72 -5.62
C GLY A 286 -8.66 -22.34 -7.06
N ASN A 287 -9.18 -21.12 -7.29
CA ASN A 287 -9.48 -20.61 -8.63
C ASN A 287 -8.29 -19.84 -9.25
N LEU A 288 -7.18 -19.70 -8.52
CA LEU A 288 -5.95 -19.11 -9.04
C LEU A 288 -5.15 -20.17 -9.80
N SER A 289 -4.73 -19.86 -11.03
CA SER A 289 -3.83 -20.71 -11.82
C SER A 289 -2.45 -20.08 -11.95
N ASP A 290 -1.47 -20.86 -12.41
CA ASP A 290 -0.11 -20.39 -12.71
C ASP A 290 0.51 -19.60 -11.55
N VAL A 291 0.32 -20.13 -10.33
CA VAL A 291 0.78 -19.49 -9.11
C VAL A 291 2.30 -19.55 -9.06
N VAL A 292 2.94 -18.38 -9.05
CA VAL A 292 4.38 -18.21 -8.92
C VAL A 292 4.67 -17.53 -7.60
N THR A 293 5.55 -18.14 -6.81
CA THR A 293 6.05 -17.58 -5.55
C THR A 293 7.50 -17.17 -5.72
N ALA A 294 7.80 -15.91 -5.45
CA ALA A 294 9.14 -15.37 -5.47
C ALA A 294 9.45 -14.63 -4.15
N GLN A 295 10.71 -14.70 -3.72
CA GLN A 295 11.23 -13.83 -2.67
C GLN A 295 11.91 -12.64 -3.34
N LEU A 296 11.48 -11.43 -3.00
CA LEU A 296 12.11 -10.19 -3.46
C LEU A 296 13.04 -9.67 -2.38
N ILE A 297 14.30 -9.44 -2.74
CA ILE A 297 15.32 -8.93 -1.82
C ILE A 297 15.81 -7.59 -2.37
N PRO A 298 15.40 -6.46 -1.78
CA PRO A 298 15.98 -5.16 -2.08
C PRO A 298 17.51 -5.20 -1.95
N SER A 299 18.21 -4.47 -2.81
CA SER A 299 19.68 -4.43 -2.82
C SER A 299 20.28 -4.02 -1.47
N SER A 300 19.61 -3.13 -0.73
CA SER A 300 20.01 -2.71 0.61
C SER A 300 19.83 -3.79 1.69
N TRP A 301 19.10 -4.87 1.41
CA TRP A 301 18.89 -5.98 2.34
C TRP A 301 19.77 -7.19 2.05
N ALA A 302 20.35 -7.25 0.85
CA ALA A 302 21.31 -8.29 0.49
C ALA A 302 22.47 -8.28 1.49
N ALA A 303 22.85 -9.45 1.98
CA ALA A 303 24.07 -9.58 2.77
C ALA A 303 25.26 -9.08 1.94
N SER A 304 26.13 -8.27 2.53
CA SER A 304 27.42 -7.96 1.90
C SER A 304 28.17 -9.27 1.73
N VAL A 305 28.46 -9.64 0.48
CA VAL A 305 29.21 -10.85 0.11
C VAL A 305 30.67 -10.70 0.53
#